data_AF-A0A1G7D208-F1
#
_entry.id   AF-A0A1G7D208-F1
#
_cell.length_a   1.000
_cell.length_b   1.000
_cell.length_c   1.000
_cell.angle_alpha   90.00
_cell.angle_beta   90.00
_cell.angle_gamma   90.00
#
_symmetry.space_group_name_H-M   'P 1'
#
loop_
_entity.id
_entity.type
_entity.pdbx_description
1 polymer ?
#
loop_
_entity_poly.entity_id
_entity_poly.type
_entity_poly.pdbx_seq_one_letter_code
_entity_poly.pdbx_strand_id
1 'polypeptide(L)'
;MSWYARPSWQLVRQVSADAFVVVWAVVWWLVARFVDQVVSALAGPAREAAATATQLQESFRGAAQTAGQVPGVGGDLRSPFDAAAEQLGGLAGTARGQAVLIEQLGDLTGVLVFVLPVAILVALWLPRRLRFAARSRAARRFVDSPADLDLFALRAMATMPLDQLAKISDDPVAAWRAGDRQVIASLAETALRREGLPPLRVTRS
;
A
#
# COMPACT_ATOMS: atom_id res chain seq x y z
N MET A 1 6.27 -35.04 -3.13
CA MET A 1 5.79 -33.74 -3.65
C MET A 1 4.30 -33.84 -3.92
N SER A 2 3.45 -33.40 -2.98
CA SER A 2 1.99 -33.32 -3.21
C SER A 2 1.59 -31.85 -3.27
N TRP A 3 1.29 -31.37 -4.47
CA TRP A 3 1.16 -29.95 -4.82
C TRP A 3 -0.23 -29.35 -4.65
N TYR A 4 -1.19 -30.00 -3.97
CA TYR A 4 -2.50 -29.38 -3.72
C TYR A 4 -3.08 -29.81 -2.37
N ALA A 5 -3.03 -28.91 -1.39
CA ALA A 5 -3.94 -28.94 -0.26
C ALA A 5 -5.32 -28.45 -0.74
N ARG A 6 -6.38 -29.13 -0.28
CA ARG A 6 -7.80 -28.87 -0.61
C ARG A 6 -8.10 -27.36 -0.62
N PRO A 7 -8.97 -26.86 -1.53
CA PRO A 7 -9.38 -25.47 -1.53
C PRO A 7 -10.21 -25.22 -0.26
N SER A 8 -9.52 -24.88 0.82
CA SER A 8 -10.16 -24.38 2.02
C SER A 8 -10.66 -22.98 1.70
N TRP A 9 -11.87 -22.65 2.15
CA TRP A 9 -12.47 -21.31 2.07
C TRP A 9 -11.50 -20.19 2.50
N GLN A 10 -10.53 -20.53 3.35
CA GLN A 10 -9.46 -19.66 3.83
C GLN A 10 -8.47 -19.25 2.72
N LEU A 11 -8.17 -20.13 1.77
CA LEU A 11 -7.22 -19.90 0.68
C LEU A 11 -7.82 -18.94 -0.36
N VAL A 12 -9.10 -19.14 -0.71
CA VAL A 12 -9.85 -18.20 -1.57
C VAL A 12 -9.90 -16.82 -0.92
N ARG A 13 -10.25 -16.73 0.37
CA ARG A 13 -10.29 -15.45 1.10
C ARG A 13 -8.92 -14.76 1.14
N GLN A 14 -7.83 -15.51 1.27
CA GLN A 14 -6.48 -14.95 1.28
C GLN A 14 -6.09 -14.39 -0.09
N VAL A 15 -6.32 -15.16 -1.17
CA VAL A 15 -6.05 -14.69 -2.54
C VAL A 15 -6.91 -13.49 -2.88
N SER A 16 -8.21 -13.49 -2.52
CA SER A 16 -9.08 -12.34 -2.73
C SER A 16 -8.64 -11.11 -1.93
N ALA A 17 -8.16 -11.28 -0.70
CA ALA A 17 -7.66 -10.17 0.11
C ALA A 17 -6.34 -9.60 -0.44
N ASP A 18 -5.39 -10.46 -0.85
CA ASP A 18 -4.14 -10.03 -1.47
C ASP A 18 -4.44 -9.31 -2.82
N ALA A 19 -5.34 -9.88 -3.64
CA ALA A 19 -5.79 -9.26 -4.89
C ALA A 19 -6.49 -7.90 -4.64
N PHE A 20 -7.32 -7.79 -3.60
CA PHE A 20 -7.95 -6.53 -3.24
C PHE A 20 -6.93 -5.44 -2.90
N VAL A 21 -5.88 -5.77 -2.14
CA VAL A 21 -4.81 -4.80 -1.82
C VAL A 21 -4.09 -4.35 -3.08
N VAL A 22 -3.79 -5.27 -4.00
CA VAL A 22 -3.15 -4.93 -5.29
C VAL A 22 -4.06 -4.05 -6.13
N VAL A 23 -5.32 -4.42 -6.31
CA VAL A 23 -6.29 -3.63 -7.08
C VAL A 23 -6.46 -2.25 -6.46
N TRP A 24 -6.56 -2.16 -5.14
CA TRP A 24 -6.65 -0.89 -4.43
C TRP A 24 -5.44 0.01 -4.69
N ALA A 25 -4.22 -0.55 -4.58
CA ALA A 25 -3.00 0.20 -4.86
C ALA A 25 -2.93 0.66 -6.32
N VAL A 26 -3.34 -0.18 -7.28
CA VAL A 26 -3.40 0.19 -8.71
C VAL A 26 -4.40 1.31 -8.96
N VAL A 27 -5.60 1.23 -8.37
CA VAL A 27 -6.61 2.27 -8.49
C VAL A 27 -6.08 3.61 -7.97
N TRP A 28 -5.50 3.64 -6.77
CA TRP A 28 -4.96 4.88 -6.21
C TRP A 28 -3.74 5.41 -6.95
N TRP A 29 -2.93 4.53 -7.52
CA TRP A 29 -1.85 4.93 -8.42
C TRP A 29 -2.39 5.62 -9.68
N LEU A 30 -3.45 5.08 -10.30
CA LEU A 30 -4.11 5.71 -11.45
C LEU A 30 -4.70 7.08 -11.07
N VAL A 31 -5.33 7.18 -9.90
CA VAL A 31 -5.86 8.46 -9.39
C VAL A 31 -4.72 9.48 -9.18
N ALA A 32 -3.60 9.07 -8.58
CA ALA A 32 -2.44 9.94 -8.39
C ALA A 32 -1.87 10.44 -9.72
N ARG A 33 -1.76 9.55 -10.73
CA ARG A 33 -1.34 9.93 -12.09
C ARG A 33 -2.32 10.92 -12.74
N PHE A 34 -3.61 10.72 -12.54
CA PHE A 34 -4.63 11.65 -13.05
C PHE A 34 -4.53 13.03 -12.40
N VAL A 35 -4.35 13.08 -11.08
CA VAL A 35 -4.16 14.34 -10.34
C VAL A 35 -2.92 15.08 -10.82
N ASP A 36 -1.79 14.38 -10.95
CA ASP A 36 -0.55 14.95 -11.46
C ASP A 36 -0.71 15.56 -12.87
N GLN A 37 -1.42 14.87 -13.77
CA GLN A 37 -1.71 15.39 -15.11
C GLN A 37 -2.56 16.67 -15.07
N VAL A 38 -3.60 16.69 -14.22
CA VAL A 38 -4.46 17.87 -14.06
C VAL A 38 -3.67 19.05 -13.50
N VAL A 39 -2.79 18.82 -12.53
CA VAL A 39 -1.95 19.89 -11.96
C VAL A 39 -0.90 20.37 -12.95
N SER A 40 -0.24 19.46 -13.65
CA SER A 40 0.73 19.79 -14.71
C SER A 40 0.10 20.60 -15.85
N ALA A 41 -1.17 20.37 -16.16
CA ALA A 41 -1.91 21.17 -17.14
C ALA A 41 -2.07 22.63 -16.68
N LEU A 42 -2.21 22.88 -15.38
CA LEU A 42 -2.27 24.24 -14.81
C LEU A 42 -0.94 24.99 -14.94
N ALA A 43 0.20 24.28 -15.04
CA ALA A 43 1.51 24.90 -15.30
C ALA A 43 1.70 25.30 -16.77
N GLY A 44 0.88 24.79 -17.70
CA GLY A 44 0.93 25.10 -19.13
C GLY A 44 0.90 26.61 -19.44
N PRO A 45 -0.14 27.33 -18.99
CA PRO A 45 -0.25 28.77 -19.20
C PRO A 45 0.94 29.58 -18.66
N ALA A 46 1.48 29.19 -17.50
CA ALA A 46 2.65 29.85 -16.92
C ALA A 46 3.92 29.63 -17.77
N ARG A 47 4.11 28.43 -18.32
CA ARG A 47 5.22 28.12 -19.23
C ARG A 47 5.10 28.88 -20.55
N GLU A 48 3.90 28.94 -21.12
CA GLU A 48 3.63 29.70 -22.35
C GLU A 48 3.86 31.19 -22.14
N ALA A 49 3.40 31.76 -21.02
CA ALA A 49 3.64 33.15 -20.66
C ALA A 49 5.14 33.43 -20.51
N ALA A 50 5.89 32.55 -19.82
CA ALA A 50 7.34 32.69 -19.68
C ALA A 50 8.07 32.63 -21.03
N ALA A 51 7.67 31.71 -21.92
CA ALA A 51 8.23 31.59 -23.25
C ALA A 51 7.96 32.84 -24.11
N THR A 52 6.72 33.32 -24.10
CA THR A 52 6.31 34.53 -24.83
C THR A 52 7.07 35.76 -24.33
N ALA A 53 7.17 35.94 -23.01
CA ALA A 53 7.92 37.05 -22.42
C ALA A 53 9.42 36.97 -22.76
N THR A 54 10.02 35.77 -22.80
CA THR A 54 11.42 35.56 -23.20
C THR A 54 11.63 35.93 -24.68
N GLN A 55 10.70 35.55 -25.56
CA GLN A 55 10.78 35.89 -26.98
C GLN A 55 10.63 37.39 -27.24
N LEU A 56 9.72 38.05 -26.52
CA LEU A 56 9.57 39.49 -26.58
C LEU A 56 10.83 40.17 -26.05
N GLN A 57 11.37 39.73 -24.91
CA GLN A 57 12.61 40.27 -24.35
C GLN A 57 13.74 40.26 -25.38
N GLU A 58 13.90 39.16 -26.13
CA GLU A 58 14.93 39.05 -27.17
C GLU A 58 14.67 40.01 -28.34
N SER A 59 13.42 40.14 -28.78
CA SER A 59 13.01 41.10 -29.81
C SER A 59 13.30 42.55 -29.39
N PHE A 60 13.00 42.90 -28.14
CA PHE A 60 13.30 44.23 -27.58
C PHE A 60 14.80 44.48 -27.45
N ARG A 61 15.61 43.48 -27.07
CA ARG A 61 17.09 43.60 -27.10
C ARG A 61 17.62 43.83 -28.50
N GLY A 62 17.10 43.11 -29.50
CA GLY A 62 17.46 43.33 -30.90
C GLY A 62 17.11 44.74 -31.39
N ALA A 63 15.92 45.24 -31.02
CA ALA A 63 15.51 46.62 -31.31
C ALA A 63 16.41 47.66 -30.60
N ALA A 64 16.75 47.43 -29.34
CA ALA A 64 17.66 48.27 -28.56
C ALA A 64 19.05 48.38 -29.22
N GLN A 65 19.59 47.25 -29.69
CA GLN A 65 20.87 47.22 -30.42
C GLN A 65 20.81 47.98 -31.75
N THR A 66 19.68 47.90 -32.46
CA THR A 66 19.49 48.63 -33.73
C THR A 66 19.34 50.13 -33.48
N ALA A 67 18.52 50.52 -32.52
CA ALA A 67 18.32 51.92 -32.12
C ALA A 67 19.63 52.58 -31.65
N GLY A 68 20.47 51.81 -30.95
CA GLY A 68 21.79 52.26 -30.50
C GLY A 68 22.78 52.63 -31.59
N GLN A 69 22.52 52.25 -32.85
CA GLN A 69 23.40 52.54 -33.99
C GLN A 69 23.18 53.92 -34.60
N VAL A 70 22.13 54.66 -34.18
CA VAL A 70 21.83 55.99 -34.71
C VAL A 70 22.84 57.04 -34.18
N PRO A 71 23.59 57.75 -35.04
CA PRO A 71 24.54 58.77 -34.60
C PRO A 71 23.85 59.93 -33.88
N GLY A 72 24.45 60.40 -32.79
CA GLY A 72 23.99 61.57 -32.03
C GLY A 72 22.85 61.30 -31.02
N VAL A 73 21.93 60.37 -31.30
CA VAL A 73 20.75 60.10 -30.45
C VAL A 73 20.52 58.62 -30.10
N GLY A 74 21.40 57.71 -30.52
CA GLY A 74 21.19 56.26 -30.36
C GLY A 74 21.05 55.78 -28.91
N GLY A 75 21.71 56.44 -27.95
CA GLY A 75 21.56 56.11 -26.52
C GLY A 75 20.15 56.37 -25.99
N ASP A 76 19.60 57.54 -26.29
CA ASP A 76 18.25 57.94 -25.87
C ASP A 76 17.18 57.06 -26.53
N LEU A 77 17.40 56.67 -27.80
CA LEU A 77 16.51 55.75 -28.51
C LEU A 77 16.59 54.31 -27.98
N ARG A 78 17.76 53.89 -27.49
CA ARG A 78 18.01 52.53 -26.97
C ARG A 78 17.41 52.31 -25.58
N SER A 79 17.52 53.30 -24.70
CA SER A 79 17.09 53.22 -23.29
C SER A 79 15.69 52.62 -23.07
N PRO A 80 14.61 53.05 -23.77
CA PRO A 80 13.27 52.49 -23.55
C PRO A 80 13.16 51.01 -23.93
N PHE A 81 13.89 50.57 -24.97
CA PHE A 81 13.87 49.16 -25.37
C PHE A 81 14.65 48.27 -24.40
N ASP A 82 15.79 48.74 -23.89
CA ASP A 82 16.55 48.03 -22.86
C ASP A 82 15.73 47.87 -21.57
N ALA A 83 15.05 48.95 -21.12
CA ALA A 83 14.19 48.90 -19.95
C ALA A 83 13.01 47.93 -20.13
N ALA A 84 12.38 47.92 -21.32
CA ALA A 84 11.32 46.97 -21.64
C ALA A 84 11.83 45.51 -21.65
N ALA A 85 13.01 45.27 -22.22
CA ALA A 85 13.63 43.94 -22.24
C ALA A 85 13.96 43.44 -20.82
N GLU A 86 14.38 44.31 -19.91
CA GLU A 86 14.64 43.96 -18.52
C GLU A 86 13.35 43.57 -17.78
N GLN A 87 12.28 44.35 -17.93
CA GLN A 87 10.97 44.05 -17.34
C GLN A 87 10.40 42.72 -17.85
N LEU A 88 10.49 42.48 -19.17
CA LEU A 88 10.07 41.22 -19.77
C LEU A 88 10.88 40.02 -19.24
N GLY A 89 12.18 40.23 -18.97
CA GLY A 89 13.03 39.23 -18.31
C GLY A 89 12.57 38.88 -16.90
N GLY A 90 12.23 39.90 -16.10
CA GLY A 90 11.67 39.70 -14.76
C GLY A 90 10.33 38.95 -14.78
N LEU A 91 9.45 39.30 -15.72
CA LEU A 91 8.17 38.61 -15.92
C LEU A 91 8.37 37.16 -16.35
N ALA A 92 9.27 36.89 -17.29
CA ALA A 92 9.58 35.53 -17.72
C ALA A 92 10.14 34.68 -16.58
N GLY A 93 11.02 35.25 -15.75
CA GLY A 93 11.55 34.59 -14.56
C GLY A 93 10.46 34.26 -13.54
N THR A 94 9.56 35.21 -13.28
CA THR A 94 8.43 35.02 -12.34
C THR A 94 7.47 33.94 -12.82
N ALA A 95 7.07 33.98 -14.09
CA ALA A 95 6.18 32.98 -14.68
C ALA A 95 6.80 31.57 -14.67
N ARG A 96 8.10 31.46 -14.96
CA ARG A 96 8.82 30.19 -14.87
C ARG A 96 8.89 29.67 -13.44
N GLY A 97 9.13 30.54 -12.46
CA GLY A 97 9.09 30.18 -11.04
C GLY A 97 7.72 29.64 -10.61
N GLN A 98 6.64 30.28 -11.06
CA GLN A 98 5.28 29.81 -10.80
C GLN A 98 5.00 28.44 -11.41
N ALA A 99 5.44 28.19 -12.65
CA ALA A 99 5.28 26.87 -13.28
C ALA A 99 5.95 25.77 -12.45
N VAL A 100 7.18 25.99 -11.99
CA VAL A 100 7.92 25.04 -11.15
C VAL A 100 7.21 24.79 -9.82
N LEU A 101 6.67 25.82 -9.17
CA LEU A 101 5.92 25.66 -7.92
C LEU A 101 4.65 24.83 -8.12
N ILE A 102 3.93 25.05 -9.22
CA ILE A 102 2.73 24.27 -9.57
C ILE A 102 3.10 22.80 -9.80
N GLU A 103 4.17 22.53 -10.54
CA GLU A 103 4.68 21.18 -10.79
C GLU A 103 5.08 20.49 -9.48
N GLN A 104 5.82 21.15 -8.59
CA GLN A 104 6.20 20.61 -7.28
C GLN A 104 5.00 20.30 -6.37
N LEU A 105 3.98 21.16 -6.39
CA LEU A 105 2.73 20.92 -5.67
C LEU A 105 1.98 19.73 -6.27
N GLY A 106 2.00 19.58 -7.59
CA GLY A 106 1.45 18.43 -8.31
C GLY A 106 2.11 17.13 -7.86
N ASP A 107 3.44 17.08 -7.87
CA ASP A 107 4.23 15.92 -7.43
C ASP A 107 3.89 15.53 -5.99
N LEU A 108 3.94 16.50 -5.06
CA LEU A 108 3.67 16.25 -3.65
C LEU A 108 2.23 15.76 -3.44
N THR A 109 1.26 16.39 -4.11
CA THR A 109 -0.15 16.02 -4.02
C THR A 109 -0.37 14.61 -4.57
N GLY A 110 0.19 14.29 -5.74
CA GLY A 110 0.11 12.96 -6.34
C GLY A 110 0.68 11.88 -5.41
N VAL A 111 1.83 12.13 -4.79
CA VAL A 111 2.42 11.22 -3.81
C VAL A 111 1.50 11.03 -2.61
N LEU A 112 0.96 12.10 -2.02
CA LEU A 112 0.06 11.99 -0.87
C LEU A 112 -1.23 11.24 -1.20
N VAL A 113 -1.82 11.52 -2.37
CA VAL A 113 -3.04 10.85 -2.88
C VAL A 113 -2.82 9.35 -3.04
N PHE A 114 -1.62 8.89 -3.40
CA PHE A 114 -1.29 7.47 -3.44
C PHE A 114 -0.97 6.90 -2.04
N VAL A 115 -0.05 7.54 -1.31
CA VAL A 115 0.53 6.99 -0.09
C VAL A 115 -0.49 6.90 1.03
N LEU A 116 -1.31 7.92 1.26
CA LEU A 116 -2.27 7.94 2.37
C LEU A 116 -3.26 6.75 2.33
N PRO A 117 -4.04 6.53 1.26
CA PRO A 117 -5.02 5.44 1.23
C PRO A 117 -4.36 4.06 1.21
N VAL A 118 -3.19 3.90 0.57
CA VAL A 118 -2.46 2.63 0.56
C VAL A 118 -1.88 2.35 1.95
N ALA A 119 -1.27 3.33 2.60
CA ALA A 119 -0.72 3.18 3.94
C ALA A 119 -1.81 2.86 4.97
N ILE A 120 -2.97 3.52 4.89
CA ILE A 120 -4.13 3.20 5.76
C ILE A 120 -4.57 1.75 5.56
N LEU A 121 -4.73 1.31 4.31
CA LEU A 121 -5.12 -0.07 4.03
C LEU A 121 -4.10 -1.07 4.56
N VAL A 122 -2.81 -0.84 4.29
CA VAL A 122 -1.72 -1.70 4.76
C VAL A 122 -1.63 -1.70 6.28
N ALA A 123 -1.75 -0.55 6.94
CA ALA A 123 -1.70 -0.44 8.40
C ALA A 123 -2.86 -1.18 9.08
N LEU A 124 -4.06 -1.19 8.47
CA LEU A 124 -5.21 -1.93 8.99
C LEU A 124 -5.13 -3.43 8.67
N TRP A 125 -4.52 -3.80 7.55
CA TRP A 125 -4.49 -5.17 7.04
C TRP A 125 -3.31 -6.00 7.57
N LEU A 126 -2.10 -5.42 7.57
CA LEU A 126 -0.86 -6.08 7.96
C LEU A 126 -0.87 -6.68 9.38
N PRO A 127 -1.34 -5.98 10.44
CA PRO A 127 -1.40 -6.58 11.78
C PRO A 127 -2.41 -7.74 11.87
N ARG A 128 -3.53 -7.67 11.12
CA ARG A 128 -4.51 -8.78 11.08
C ARG A 128 -3.89 -10.02 10.43
N ARG A 129 -3.09 -9.83 9.37
CA ARG A 129 -2.38 -10.91 8.68
C ARG A 129 -1.22 -11.47 9.50
N LEU A 130 -0.41 -10.60 10.11
CA LEU A 130 0.69 -11.01 10.99
C LEU A 130 0.19 -11.80 12.20
N ARG A 131 -0.94 -11.40 12.81
CA ARG A 131 -1.57 -12.17 13.91
C ARG A 131 -2.06 -13.55 13.46
N PHE A 132 -2.59 -13.67 12.24
CA PHE A 132 -2.98 -14.96 11.68
C PHE A 132 -1.75 -15.85 11.42
N ALA A 133 -0.71 -15.29 10.78
CA ALA A 133 0.54 -16.01 10.51
C ALA A 133 1.29 -16.41 11.79
N ALA A 134 1.29 -15.56 12.82
CA ALA A 134 1.89 -15.86 14.12
C ALA A 134 1.16 -17.01 14.85
N ARG A 135 -0.18 -17.05 14.78
CA ARG A 135 -0.97 -18.16 15.32
C ARG A 135 -0.70 -19.47 14.58
N SER A 136 -0.55 -19.43 13.25
CA SER A 136 -0.17 -20.61 12.47
C SER A 136 1.26 -21.10 12.76
N ARG A 137 2.19 -20.20 13.13
CA ARG A 137 3.57 -20.57 13.52
C ARG A 137 3.66 -21.21 14.89
N ALA A 138 2.86 -20.75 15.85
CA ALA A 138 2.77 -21.39 17.17
C ALA A 138 2.25 -22.83 17.05
N ALA A 139 1.24 -23.05 16.23
CA ALA A 139 0.67 -24.37 15.99
C ALA A 139 1.62 -25.37 15.30
N ARG A 140 2.55 -24.91 14.47
CA ARG A 140 3.55 -25.78 13.81
C ARG A 140 4.71 -26.19 14.72
N ARG A 141 4.86 -25.57 15.89
CA ARG A 141 5.97 -25.86 16.83
C ARG A 141 5.63 -26.98 17.83
N PHE A 142 4.40 -27.47 17.85
CA PHE A 142 3.87 -28.47 18.80
C PHE A 142 3.35 -29.75 18.12
N VAL A 143 4.00 -30.23 17.04
CA VAL A 143 3.49 -31.39 16.26
C VAL A 143 4.38 -32.64 16.40
N ASP A 144 5.46 -32.61 17.19
CA ASP A 144 6.41 -33.73 17.24
C ASP A 144 6.48 -34.49 18.59
N SER A 145 5.51 -34.35 19.51
CA SER A 145 5.49 -35.19 20.72
C SER A 145 4.11 -35.79 21.06
N PRO A 146 4.01 -37.09 21.41
CA PRO A 146 2.79 -37.67 21.96
C PRO A 146 2.30 -36.99 23.25
N ALA A 147 3.15 -36.22 23.94
CA ALA A 147 2.76 -35.35 25.05
C ALA A 147 1.87 -34.15 24.63
N ASP A 148 1.82 -33.80 23.34
CA ASP A 148 1.02 -32.69 22.81
C ASP A 148 -0.47 -33.05 22.65
N LEU A 149 -0.79 -34.34 22.47
CA LEU A 149 -2.18 -34.82 22.36
C LEU A 149 -2.99 -34.53 23.63
N ASP A 150 -2.38 -34.75 24.79
CA ASP A 150 -3.01 -34.45 26.09
C ASP A 150 -3.21 -32.95 26.29
N LEU A 151 -2.26 -32.13 25.85
CA LEU A 151 -2.40 -30.67 25.91
C LEU A 151 -3.57 -30.18 25.04
N PHE A 152 -3.70 -30.71 23.82
CA PHE A 152 -4.81 -30.38 22.93
C PHE A 152 -6.14 -30.93 23.44
N ALA A 153 -6.16 -32.12 24.03
CA ALA A 153 -7.34 -32.68 24.67
C ALA A 153 -7.79 -31.85 25.89
N LEU A 154 -6.85 -31.42 26.75
CA LEU A 154 -7.12 -30.54 27.88
C LEU A 154 -7.64 -29.17 27.43
N ARG A 155 -7.04 -28.59 26.39
CA ARG A 155 -7.51 -27.33 25.79
C ARG A 155 -8.91 -27.48 25.18
N ALA A 156 -9.19 -28.62 24.54
CA ALA A 156 -10.52 -28.95 24.03
C ALA A 156 -11.54 -28.96 25.18
N MET A 157 -11.25 -29.68 26.26
CA MET A 157 -12.10 -29.74 27.45
C MET A 157 -12.29 -28.37 28.12
N ALA A 158 -11.28 -27.51 28.11
CA ALA A 158 -11.34 -26.18 28.73
C ALA A 158 -12.07 -25.12 27.89
N THR A 159 -12.20 -25.30 26.58
CA THR A 159 -12.69 -24.24 25.66
C THR A 159 -13.86 -24.67 24.77
N MET A 160 -14.23 -25.95 24.77
CA MET A 160 -15.39 -26.45 24.05
C MET A 160 -16.69 -26.29 24.84
N PRO A 161 -17.80 -25.97 24.15
CA PRO A 161 -19.11 -26.01 24.76
C PRO A 161 -19.51 -27.47 25.08
N LEU A 162 -20.25 -27.65 26.18
CA LEU A 162 -20.54 -28.96 26.80
C LEU A 162 -21.32 -29.91 25.86
N ASP A 163 -22.13 -29.36 24.96
CA ASP A 163 -22.88 -30.11 23.95
C ASP A 163 -21.99 -30.80 22.90
N GLN A 164 -20.79 -30.26 22.66
CA GLN A 164 -19.81 -30.86 21.73
C GLN A 164 -18.93 -31.89 22.43
N LEU A 165 -18.62 -31.68 23.73
CA LEU A 165 -17.89 -32.65 24.53
C LEU A 165 -18.71 -33.93 24.76
N ALA A 166 -20.00 -33.79 25.06
CA ALA A 166 -20.92 -34.91 25.24
C ALA A 166 -21.08 -35.80 23.99
N LYS A 167 -20.83 -35.25 22.79
CA LYS A 167 -20.84 -36.03 21.53
C LYS A 167 -19.61 -36.92 21.37
N ILE A 168 -18.53 -36.63 22.10
CA ILE A 168 -17.26 -37.35 22.01
C ILE A 168 -17.19 -38.43 23.10
N SER A 169 -17.60 -38.09 24.32
CA SER A 169 -17.67 -39.02 25.44
C SER A 169 -18.71 -38.52 26.45
N ASP A 170 -19.43 -39.44 27.08
CA ASP A 170 -20.37 -39.13 28.17
C ASP A 170 -19.66 -38.60 29.42
N ASP A 171 -18.40 -39.01 29.64
CA ASP A 171 -17.52 -38.48 30.69
C ASP A 171 -16.07 -38.29 30.14
N PRO A 172 -15.81 -37.14 29.48
CA PRO A 172 -14.51 -36.87 28.88
C PRO A 172 -13.38 -36.74 29.91
N VAL A 173 -13.69 -36.39 31.16
CA VAL A 173 -12.69 -36.25 32.24
C VAL A 173 -12.26 -37.61 32.76
N ALA A 174 -13.21 -38.53 32.97
CA ALA A 174 -12.88 -39.90 33.37
C ALA A 174 -12.12 -40.64 32.26
N ALA A 175 -12.56 -40.51 31.00
CA ALA A 175 -11.88 -41.12 29.86
C ALA A 175 -10.45 -40.60 29.68
N TRP A 176 -10.23 -39.29 29.89
CA TRP A 176 -8.88 -38.71 29.89
C TRP A 176 -8.01 -39.25 31.02
N ARG A 177 -8.53 -39.31 32.27
CA ARG A 177 -7.80 -39.88 33.42
C ARG A 177 -7.48 -41.37 33.26
N ALA A 178 -8.34 -42.11 32.58
CA ALA A 178 -8.13 -43.53 32.28
C ALA A 178 -7.11 -43.76 31.15
N GLY A 179 -6.65 -42.70 30.48
CA GLY A 179 -5.69 -42.80 29.37
C GLY A 179 -6.30 -43.38 28.09
N ASP A 180 -7.61 -43.20 27.88
CA ASP A 180 -8.27 -43.67 26.66
C ASP A 180 -7.75 -42.90 25.44
N ARG A 181 -6.82 -43.51 24.71
CA ARG A 181 -6.16 -42.90 23.56
C ARG A 181 -7.15 -42.53 22.45
N GLN A 182 -8.28 -43.23 22.33
CA GLN A 182 -9.27 -42.95 21.29
C GLN A 182 -10.06 -41.68 21.62
N VAL A 183 -10.44 -41.49 22.87
CA VAL A 183 -11.12 -40.26 23.33
C VAL A 183 -10.15 -39.07 23.29
N ILE A 184 -8.92 -39.24 23.78
CA ILE A 184 -7.87 -38.20 23.76
C ILE A 184 -7.58 -37.74 22.33
N ALA A 185 -7.41 -38.68 21.39
CA ALA A 185 -7.18 -38.36 19.98
C ALA A 185 -8.38 -37.63 19.35
N SER A 186 -9.61 -38.04 19.68
CA SER A 186 -10.83 -37.42 19.15
C SER A 186 -11.04 -35.99 19.66
N LEU A 187 -10.73 -35.74 20.94
CA LEU A 187 -10.74 -34.41 21.54
C LEU A 187 -9.67 -33.50 20.90
N ALA A 188 -8.44 -34.01 20.77
CA ALA A 188 -7.34 -33.28 20.16
C ALA A 188 -7.60 -32.96 18.68
N GLU A 189 -8.12 -33.91 17.90
CA GLU A 189 -8.44 -33.69 16.48
C GLU A 189 -9.51 -32.61 16.30
N THR A 190 -10.49 -32.56 17.20
CA THR A 190 -11.57 -31.57 17.12
C THR A 190 -11.07 -30.17 17.51
N ALA A 191 -10.14 -30.07 18.47
CA ALA A 191 -9.43 -28.82 18.75
C ALA A 191 -8.58 -28.37 17.56
N LEU A 192 -7.82 -29.27 16.94
CA LEU A 192 -7.00 -28.99 15.74
C LEU A 192 -7.85 -28.50 14.57
N ARG A 193 -9.00 -29.13 14.32
CA ARG A 193 -9.96 -28.71 13.28
C ARG A 193 -10.48 -27.29 13.51
N ARG A 194 -10.81 -26.92 14.75
CA ARG A 194 -11.26 -25.55 15.08
C ARG A 194 -10.16 -24.50 14.90
N GLU A 195 -8.90 -24.89 15.10
CA GLU A 195 -7.75 -24.01 14.90
C GLU A 195 -7.22 -24.02 13.44
N GLY A 196 -7.83 -24.82 12.55
CA GLY A 196 -7.46 -24.90 11.12
C GLY A 196 -6.15 -25.65 10.88
N LEU A 197 -5.78 -26.54 11.80
CA LEU A 197 -4.53 -27.29 11.77
C LEU A 197 -4.75 -28.69 11.16
N PRO A 198 -3.75 -29.25 10.46
CA PRO A 198 -3.86 -30.58 9.88
C PRO A 198 -4.04 -31.65 10.97
N PRO A 199 -4.79 -32.73 10.69
CA PRO A 199 -4.99 -33.82 11.64
C PRO A 199 -3.65 -34.50 11.95
N LEU A 200 -3.45 -34.84 13.23
CA LEU A 200 -2.30 -35.62 13.67
C LEU A 200 -2.36 -37.02 13.04
N ARG A 201 -1.27 -37.46 12.39
CA ARG A 201 -1.16 -38.83 11.90
C ARG A 201 -0.90 -39.74 13.09
N VAL A 202 -1.97 -40.37 13.59
CA VAL A 202 -1.82 -41.42 14.61
C VAL A 202 -1.23 -42.65 13.92
N THR A 203 0.08 -42.88 14.06
CA THR A 203 0.70 -44.15 13.68
C THR A 203 0.17 -45.23 14.62
N ARG A 204 -0.70 -46.11 14.10
CA ARG A 204 -1.12 -47.34 14.79
C ARG A 204 0.11 -48.26 14.87
N SER A 205 0.60 -48.51 16.08
CA SER A 205 1.47 -49.65 16.41
C SER A 205 0.63 -50.73 17.06
#